data_AF-H8ZWS4-F1
#
_entry.id   AF-H8ZWS4-F1
#
_cell.length_a   1.000
_cell.length_b   1.000
_cell.length_c   1.000
_cell.angle_alpha   90.00
_cell.angle_beta   90.00
_cell.angle_gamma   90.00
#
_symmetry.space_group_name_H-M   'P 1'
#
loop_
_entity.id
_entity.type
_entity.pdbx_description
1 polymer ?
#
loop_
_entity_poly.entity_id
_entity_poly.type
_entity_poly.pdbx_seq_one_letter_code
_entity_poly.pdbx_strand_id
1 'polypeptide(L)' 'RRLSRDPQIGEKIINSIAPSIYGHEEVKTALALALFGGQPKEVSKPASAGEKRQTVAHRIRGDINLLILGDPGTAKSQFL' A
#
# COMPACT_ATOMS: atom_id res chain seq x y z
N ARG A 1 -5.24 -6.09 21.06
CA ARG A 1 -3.96 -5.51 21.56
C ARG A 1 -2.78 -6.50 21.59
N ARG A 2 -2.99 -7.83 21.48
CA ARG A 2 -1.89 -8.81 21.45
C ARG A 2 -1.05 -8.70 20.16
N LEU A 3 -1.70 -8.65 19.00
CA LEU A 3 -1.03 -8.56 17.69
C LEU A 3 -0.26 -7.25 17.49
N SER A 4 -0.79 -6.11 17.93
CA SER A 4 -0.12 -4.81 17.82
C SER A 4 1.13 -4.65 18.68
N ARG A 5 1.35 -5.56 19.64
CA ARG A 5 2.53 -5.58 20.53
C ARG A 5 3.54 -6.65 20.14
N ASP A 6 3.22 -7.43 19.10
CA ASP A 6 4.07 -8.49 18.63
C ASP A 6 5.19 -7.88 17.76
N PRO A 7 6.48 -8.07 18.10
CA PRO A 7 7.58 -7.52 17.33
C PRO A 7 7.65 -8.10 15.91
N GLN A 8 7.06 -9.28 15.67
CA GLN A 8 7.05 -9.95 14.36
C GLN A 8 5.72 -9.78 13.62
N ILE A 9 4.90 -8.79 13.99
CA ILE A 9 3.57 -8.60 13.38
C ILE A 9 3.66 -8.37 11.86
N GLY A 10 4.70 -7.66 11.39
CA GLY A 10 4.92 -7.40 9.96
C GLY A 10 5.12 -8.69 9.17
N GLU A 11 6.07 -9.53 9.62
CA GLU A 11 6.33 -10.84 9.01
C GLU A 11 5.10 -11.75 9.05
N LYS A 12 4.35 -11.75 10.16
CA LYS A 12 3.11 -12.54 10.28
C LYS A 12 2.05 -12.12 9.28
N ILE A 13 1.91 -10.82 9.02
CA ILE A 13 0.98 -10.31 8.00
C ILE A 13 1.46 -10.72 6.61
N ILE A 14 2.73 -10.53 6.28
CA ILE A 14 3.30 -10.90 4.96
C ILE A 14 3.11 -12.39 4.69
N ASN A 15 3.45 -13.24 5.67
CA ASN A 15 3.29 -14.70 5.57
C ASN A 15 1.83 -15.16 5.48
N SER A 16 0.88 -14.33 5.93
CA SER A 16 -0.55 -14.61 5.79
C SER A 16 -1.11 -14.27 4.40
N ILE A 17 -0.36 -13.53 3.57
CA ILE A 17 -0.75 -13.23 2.18
C ILE A 17 -0.37 -14.40 1.29
N ALA A 18 -1.37 -14.95 0.57
CA ALA A 18 -1.23 -16.09 -0.34
C ALA A 18 -0.42 -17.25 0.28
N PRO A 19 -0.89 -17.85 1.39
CA PRO A 19 -0.14 -18.87 2.14
C PRO A 19 0.07 -20.17 1.35
N SER A 20 -0.71 -20.41 0.30
CA SER A 20 -0.57 -21.55 -0.62
C SER A 20 0.63 -21.41 -1.56
N ILE A 21 1.20 -20.21 -1.70
CA ILE A 21 2.32 -19.94 -2.61
C ILE A 21 3.61 -19.87 -1.81
N TYR A 22 4.56 -20.75 -2.12
CA TYR A 22 5.88 -20.75 -1.49
C TYR A 22 6.77 -19.64 -2.05
N GLY A 23 7.50 -18.95 -1.17
CA GLY A 23 8.41 -17.87 -1.53
C GLY A 23 7.71 -16.58 -1.98
N HIS A 24 8.37 -15.84 -2.87
CA HIS A 24 7.93 -14.53 -3.38
C HIS A 24 7.64 -13.50 -2.28
N GLU A 25 8.50 -13.44 -1.25
CA GLU A 25 8.34 -12.55 -0.09
C GLU A 25 8.18 -11.08 -0.49
N GLU A 26 8.89 -10.64 -1.53
CA GLU A 26 8.80 -9.28 -2.05
C GLU A 26 7.41 -8.97 -2.64
N VAL A 27 6.82 -9.93 -3.37
CA VAL A 27 5.48 -9.80 -3.95
C VAL A 27 4.42 -9.80 -2.85
N LYS A 28 4.54 -10.69 -1.87
CA LYS A 28 3.64 -10.73 -0.70
C LYS A 28 3.73 -9.47 0.14
N THR A 29 4.93 -8.93 0.32
CA THR A 29 5.15 -7.65 1.01
C THR A 29 4.51 -6.51 0.24
N ALA A 30 4.71 -6.43 -1.08
CA ALA A 30 4.09 -5.41 -1.91
C ALA A 30 2.55 -5.48 -1.83
N LEU A 31 1.96 -6.67 -1.93
CA LEU A 31 0.52 -6.90 -1.76
C LEU A 31 0.02 -6.47 -0.39
N ALA A 32 0.74 -6.83 0.69
CA ALA A 32 0.37 -6.40 2.04
C ALA A 32 0.36 -4.88 2.16
N LEU A 33 1.40 -4.20 1.63
CA LEU A 33 1.47 -2.73 1.62
C LEU A 33 0.37 -2.10 0.77
N ALA A 34 0.01 -2.69 -0.37
CA ALA A 34 -1.09 -2.20 -1.19
C ALA A 34 -2.45 -2.32 -0.50
N LEU A 35 -2.66 -3.38 0.31
CA LEU A 35 -3.87 -3.53 1.14
C LEU A 35 -3.95 -2.49 2.27
N PHE A 36 -2.82 -2.13 2.89
CA PHE A 36 -2.80 -1.06 3.89
C PHE A 36 -2.96 0.34 3.27
N GLY A 37 -2.37 0.54 2.09
CA GLY A 37 -2.32 1.83 1.43
C GLY A 37 -1.48 2.86 2.19
N GLY A 38 -1.37 4.04 1.58
CA GLY A 38 -0.72 5.22 2.14
C GLY A 38 -1.73 6.30 2.53
N GLN A 39 -1.25 7.30 3.25
CA GLN A 39 -2.07 8.43 3.68
C GLN A 39 -2.25 9.43 2.52
N PRO A 40 -3.49 9.66 2.03
CA PRO A 40 -3.73 10.72 1.06
C PRO A 40 -3.48 12.08 1.71
N LYS A 41 -2.90 13.02 0.95
CA LYS A 41 -2.59 14.36 1.44
C LYS A 41 -3.26 15.41 0.56
N GLU A 42 -3.89 16.39 1.20
CA GLU A 42 -4.44 17.55 0.51
C GLU A 42 -3.44 18.71 0.61
N VAL A 43 -2.95 19.16 -0.54
CA VAL A 43 -2.05 20.30 -0.60
C VAL A 43 -2.92 21.55 -0.73
N SER A 44 -3.02 22.32 0.34
CA SER A 44 -3.58 23.68 0.28
C SER A 44 -2.47 24.64 -0.14
N LYS A 45 -2.73 25.47 -1.16
CA LYS A 45 -1.82 26.56 -1.52
C LYS A 45 -2.12 27.76 -0.61
N PRO A 46 -1.10 28.49 -0.14
CA PRO A 46 -1.33 29.79 0.47
C PRO A 46 -1.93 30.70 -0.60
N ALA A 47 -3.09 31.29 -0.31
CA ALA A 47 -3.68 32.30 -1.16
C ALA A 47 -2.68 33.44 -1.33
N SER A 48 -2.34 33.77 -2.58
CA SER A 48 -1.71 35.05 -2.91
C SER A 48 -2.51 36.16 -2.20
N ALA A 49 -1.78 37.09 -1.57
CA ALA A 49 -2.32 38.09 -0.65
C ALA A 49 -3.71 38.63 -1.06
N GLY A 50 -4.76 38.22 -0.35
CA GLY A 50 -6.12 38.78 -0.50
C GLY A 50 -7.28 37.79 -0.44
N GLU A 51 -7.11 36.51 -0.77
CA GLU A 51 -8.23 35.55 -0.78
C GLU A 51 -8.33 34.72 0.51
N LYS A 52 -9.37 34.99 1.32
CA LYS A 52 -9.78 34.18 2.49
C LYS A 52 -10.45 32.84 2.13
N ARG A 53 -10.15 32.26 0.97
CA ARG A 53 -10.62 30.92 0.60
C ARG A 53 -9.44 29.99 0.48
N GLN A 54 -9.32 29.08 1.45
CA GLN A 54 -8.45 27.92 1.34
C GLN A 54 -9.00 27.04 0.21
N THR A 55 -8.53 27.25 -1.01
CA THR A 55 -8.87 26.40 -2.15
C THR A 55 -7.99 25.16 -2.10
N VAL A 56 -8.60 23.97 -2.03
CA VAL A 56 -7.90 22.69 -2.12
C VAL A 56 -7.28 22.63 -3.52
N ALA A 57 -5.97 22.82 -3.62
CA ALA A 57 -5.30 22.98 -4.90
C ALA A 57 -5.07 21.62 -5.58
N HIS A 58 -4.59 20.63 -4.83
CA HIS A 58 -4.31 19.28 -5.34
C HIS A 58 -4.43 18.22 -4.24
N ARG A 59 -4.99 17.05 -4.59
CA ARG A 59 -5.00 15.85 -3.75
C ARG A 59 -3.92 14.87 -4.21
N ILE A 60 -3.04 14.49 -3.29
CA ILE A 60 -2.04 13.44 -3.49
C ILE A 60 -2.69 12.10 -3.10
N ARG A 61 -2.71 11.15 -4.05
CA ARG A 61 -3.20 9.78 -3.86
C ARG A 61 -2.31 9.04 -2.87
N GLY A 62 -2.94 8.24 -2.00
CA GLY A 62 -2.24 7.37 -1.04
C GLY A 62 -2.31 5.89 -1.43
N ASP A 63 -3.17 5.53 -2.37
CA ASP A 63 -3.36 4.17 -2.85
C ASP A 63 -2.22 3.72 -3.79
N ILE A 64 -1.87 2.44 -3.69
CA ILE A 64 -0.75 1.82 -4.38
C ILE A 64 -1.31 0.91 -5.48
N ASN A 65 -0.89 1.15 -6.72
CA ASN A 65 -1.19 0.27 -7.84
C ASN A 65 -0.01 -0.66 -8.08
N LEU A 66 -0.26 -1.96 -8.13
CA LEU A 66 0.77 -2.98 -8.37
C LEU A 66 0.60 -3.63 -9.74
N LEU A 67 1.71 -3.86 -10.43
CA LEU A 67 1.80 -4.65 -11.65
C LEU A 67 2.71 -5.85 -11.37
N ILE A 68 2.21 -7.06 -11.57
CA ILE A 68 2.97 -8.29 -11.38
C ILE A 68 3.27 -8.89 -12.76
N LEU A 69 4.55 -8.96 -13.11
CA LEU A 69 5.05 -9.57 -14.35
C LEU A 69 5.91 -10.79 -14.02
N GLY A 70 5.98 -11.74 -14.95
CA GLY A 70 6.86 -12.90 -14.81
C GLY A 70 6.50 -14.04 -15.76
N ASP A 71 7.35 -15.05 -15.80
CA ASP A 71 7.28 -16.15 -16.78
C ASP A 71 6.07 -17.06 -16.58
N PRO A 72 5.62 -17.81 -17.61
CA PRO A 72 4.55 -18.78 -17.46
C PRO A 72 4.82 -19.76 -16.29
N GLY A 73 3.80 -20.04 -15.47
CA GLY A 73 3.92 -20.98 -14.34
C GLY A 73 4.39 -20.39 -13.01
N THR A 74 4.71 -19.09 -12.91
CA THR A 74 5.15 -18.44 -11.65
C THR A 74 4.02 -18.05 -10.67
N ALA A 75 2.90 -18.79 -10.67
CA ALA A 75 1.75 -18.58 -9.78
C ALA A 75 1.13 -17.16 -9.73
N LYS A 76 1.47 -16.25 -10.66
CA LYS A 76 0.95 -14.87 -10.72
C LYS A 76 -0.57 -14.77 -10.61
N SER A 77 -1.29 -15.64 -11.31
CA SER A 77 -2.77 -15.68 -11.29
C SER A 77 -3.37 -16.21 -9.98
N GLN A 78 -2.57 -16.79 -9.08
CA GLN A 78 -3.00 -17.21 -7.74
C GLN A 78 -2.77 -16.11 -6.69
N PHE A 79 -1.99 -15.08 -7.01
CA PHE A 79 -1.82 -13.89 -6.17
C PHE A 79 -2.95 -12.87 -6.34
N LEU A 80 -3.75 -12.99 -7.40
CA LEU A 80 -4.89 -12.13 -7.77
C LEU A 80 -6.20 -12.89 -7.52
#